data_AF-A0A536XIZ0-F1
#
_entry.id   AF-A0A536XIZ0-F1
#
_cell.length_a   1.000
_cell.length_b   1.000
_cell.length_c   1.000
_cell.angle_alpha   90.00
_cell.angle_beta   90.00
_cell.angle_gamma   90.00
#
_symmetry.space_group_name_H-M   'P 1'
#
loop_
_entity.id
_entity.type
_entity.pdbx_description
1 polymer ?
#
loop_
_entity_poly.entity_id
_entity_poly.type
_entity_poly.pdbx_seq_one_letter_code
_entity_poly.pdbx_strand_id
1 'polypeptide(L)'
;MSRLDILESALKSVLGERIKSLVRDRGEVTVTVRAADYADSALALRDAPSLKFEQLIDLCGLDYSGYKDQPWDGPRFCVASHL
;
A
#
# COMPACT_ATOMS: atom_id res chain seq x y z
N MET A 1 4.28 20.85 8.40
CA MET A 1 3.71 19.53 8.05
C MET A 1 3.85 19.36 6.55
N SER A 2 4.55 18.34 6.08
CA SER A 2 4.74 18.07 4.65
C SER A 2 3.47 17.46 4.03
N ARG A 3 3.36 17.49 2.70
CA ARG A 3 2.27 16.81 1.98
C ARG A 3 2.19 15.32 2.33
N LEU A 4 3.35 14.67 2.48
CA LEU A 4 3.42 13.25 2.84
C LEU A 4 2.99 12.99 4.29
N ASP A 5 3.18 13.93 5.22
CA ASP A 5 2.70 13.78 6.60
C ASP A 5 1.16 13.83 6.64
N ILE A 6 0.55 14.71 5.84
CA ILE A 6 -0.91 14.80 5.70
C ILE A 6 -1.47 13.51 5.10
N LEU A 7 -0.85 13.02 4.03
CA LEU A 7 -1.25 11.77 3.37
C LEU A 7 -1.13 10.57 4.32
N GLU A 8 0.00 10.44 5.01
CA GLU A 8 0.22 9.35 5.96
C GLU A 8 -0.82 9.35 7.09
N SER A 9 -1.15 10.53 7.62
CA SER A 9 -2.20 10.68 8.64
C SER A 9 -3.57 10.24 8.10
N ALA A 10 -3.94 10.68 6.89
CA ALA A 10 -5.19 10.29 6.25
C ALA A 10 -5.25 8.76 5.98
N LEU A 11 -4.16 8.17 5.49
CA LEU A 11 -4.06 6.72 5.26
C LEU A 11 -4.25 5.93 6.56
N LYS A 12 -3.57 6.33 7.64
CA LYS A 12 -3.71 5.71 8.97
C LYS A 12 -5.14 5.81 9.50
N SER A 13 -5.78 6.96 9.33
CA SER A 13 -7.16 7.18 9.76
C SER A 13 -8.18 6.34 8.98
N VAL A 14 -7.98 6.16 7.67
CA VAL A 14 -8.95 5.46 6.80
C VAL A 14 -8.76 3.94 6.83
N LEU A 15 -7.51 3.47 6.80
CA LEU A 15 -7.22 2.03 6.68
C LEU A 15 -7.07 1.34 8.04
N GLY A 16 -6.66 2.05 9.09
CA GLY A 16 -6.54 1.51 10.44
C GLY A 16 -5.76 0.21 10.50
N GLU A 17 -6.36 -0.83 11.10
CA GLU A 17 -5.75 -2.14 11.33
C GLU A 17 -5.50 -2.96 10.04
N ARG A 18 -6.01 -2.52 8.88
CA ARG A 18 -5.69 -3.14 7.59
C ARG A 18 -4.23 -2.86 7.18
N ILE A 19 -3.62 -1.79 7.71
CA ILE A 19 -2.20 -1.48 7.48
C ILE A 19 -1.34 -2.49 8.22
N LYS A 20 -0.69 -3.39 7.48
CA LYS A 20 0.38 -4.24 8.01
C LYS A 20 1.68 -3.45 8.19
N SER A 21 2.00 -2.59 7.22
CA SER A 21 3.12 -1.66 7.31
C SER A 21 2.87 -0.44 6.42
N LEU A 22 3.45 0.69 6.82
CA LEU A 22 3.48 1.92 6.03
C LEU A 22 4.93 2.41 6.00
N VAL A 23 5.49 2.52 4.80
CA VAL A 23 6.88 2.93 4.58
C VAL A 23 6.90 4.22 3.79
N ARG A 24 7.78 5.14 4.20
CA ARG A 24 8.15 6.33 3.44
C ARG A 24 9.58 6.21 3.00
N ASP A 25 9.77 6.19 1.70
CA ASP A 25 11.10 6.21 1.10
C ASP A 25 11.04 6.99 -0.21
N ARG A 26 12.13 7.68 -0.55
CA ARG A 26 12.31 8.37 -1.85
C ARG A 26 11.16 9.30 -2.30
N GLY A 27 10.39 9.85 -1.35
CA GLY A 27 9.27 10.74 -1.66
C GLY A 27 7.93 10.04 -1.89
N GLU A 28 7.85 8.74 -1.64
CA GLU A 28 6.66 7.90 -1.83
C GLU A 28 6.14 7.36 -0.49
N VAL A 29 4.88 6.89 -0.49
CA VAL A 29 4.26 6.16 0.63
C VAL A 29 3.78 4.81 0.12
N THR A 30 4.33 3.73 0.67
CA THR A 30 3.88 2.37 0.38
C THR A 30 3.10 1.83 1.57
N VAL A 31 1.86 1.42 1.35
CA VAL A 31 1.03 0.71 2.35
C VAL A 31 0.97 -0.76 1.98
N THR A 32 1.41 -1.62 2.89
CA THR A 32 1.20 -3.08 2.77
C THR A 32 -0.04 -3.47 3.57
N VAL A 33 -0.95 -4.21 2.93
CA VAL A 33 -2.13 -4.79 3.56
C VAL A 33 -2.12 -6.31 3.40
N ARG A 34 -2.97 -7.04 4.14
CA ARG A 34 -3.15 -8.48 3.88
C ARG A 34 -3.91 -8.67 2.59
N ALA A 35 -3.69 -9.79 1.90
CA ALA A 35 -4.43 -10.12 0.67
C ALA A 35 -5.95 -10.12 0.89
N ALA A 36 -6.41 -10.61 2.05
CA ALA A 36 -7.83 -10.61 2.42
C ALA A 36 -8.41 -9.20 2.60
N ASP A 37 -7.59 -8.22 2.95
CA ASP A 37 -8.00 -6.83 3.20
C ASP A 37 -7.95 -5.96 1.93
N TYR A 38 -7.38 -6.46 0.82
CA TYR A 38 -7.06 -5.67 -0.38
C TYR A 38 -8.28 -4.97 -0.99
N ALA A 39 -9.37 -5.70 -1.24
CA ALA A 39 -10.54 -5.15 -1.90
C ALA A 39 -11.18 -4.03 -1.06
N ASP A 40 -11.36 -4.26 0.25
CA ASP A 40 -11.87 -3.27 1.20
C ASP A 40 -10.95 -2.05 1.30
N SER A 41 -9.63 -2.27 1.34
CA SER A 41 -8.65 -1.19 1.35
C SER A 41 -8.72 -0.35 0.08
N ALA A 42 -8.79 -0.98 -1.09
CA ALA A 42 -8.88 -0.26 -2.36
C ALA A 42 -10.17 0.58 -2.45
N LEU A 43 -11.31 0.02 -2.01
CA LEU A 43 -12.58 0.76 -1.95
C LEU A 43 -12.48 1.95 -0.98
N ALA A 44 -11.91 1.75 0.21
CA ALA A 44 -11.74 2.83 1.19
C ALA A 44 -10.80 3.93 0.68
N LEU A 45 -9.71 3.58 -0.01
CA LEU A 45 -8.78 4.54 -0.62
C LEU A 45 -9.48 5.39 -1.70
N ARG A 46 -10.36 4.76 -2.50
CA ARG A 46 -11.13 5.42 -3.55
C ARG A 46 -12.22 6.33 -2.97
N ASP A 47 -13.00 5.83 -2.02
CA ASP A 47 -14.26 6.46 -1.59
C ASP A 47 -14.08 7.47 -0.44
N ALA A 48 -12.98 7.37 0.33
CA ALA A 48 -12.74 8.29 1.44
C ALA A 48 -12.53 9.72 0.93
N PRO A 49 -13.32 10.72 1.38
CA PRO A 49 -13.22 12.10 0.91
C PRO A 49 -11.85 12.75 1.13
N SER A 50 -11.07 12.25 2.08
CA SER A 50 -9.72 12.72 2.40
C SER A 50 -8.62 12.13 1.52
N LEU A 51 -8.90 11.08 0.74
CA LEU A 51 -7.90 10.35 -0.07
C LEU A 51 -8.24 10.40 -1.56
N LYS A 52 -9.43 9.94 -1.96
CA LYS A 52 -9.94 9.97 -3.34
C LYS A 52 -8.97 9.41 -4.39
N PHE A 53 -8.41 8.23 -4.12
CA PHE A 53 -7.61 7.50 -5.11
C PHE A 53 -8.52 6.88 -6.18
N GLU A 54 -9.03 7.71 -7.07
CA GLU A 54 -10.04 7.36 -8.08
C GLU A 54 -9.45 6.66 -9.32
N GLN A 55 -8.13 6.75 -9.50
CA GLN A 55 -7.43 6.16 -10.61
C GLN A 55 -6.45 5.09 -10.12
N LEU A 56 -6.44 3.94 -10.78
CA LEU A 56 -5.37 2.95 -10.67
C LEU A 56 -4.47 3.13 -11.89
N ILE A 57 -3.24 3.57 -11.66
CA ILE A 57 -2.26 3.92 -12.70
C ILE A 57 -1.62 2.65 -13.26
N ASP A 58 -1.22 1.73 -12.37
CA ASP A 58 -0.51 0.51 -12.72
C ASP A 58 -0.78 -0.62 -11.72
N LEU A 59 -0.70 -1.86 -12.20
CA LEU A 59 -0.84 -3.09 -11.40
C LEU A 59 0.25 -4.07 -11.81
N CYS A 60 1.15 -4.38 -10.87
CA CYS A 60 2.28 -5.26 -11.12
C CYS A 60 2.30 -6.45 -10.16
N GLY A 61 2.67 -7.63 -10.68
CA GLY A 61 3.00 -8.81 -9.88
C GLY A 61 4.51 -8.85 -9.57
N LEU A 62 4.87 -9.23 -8.36
CA LEU A 62 6.25 -9.40 -7.92
C LEU A 62 6.49 -10.85 -7.51
N ASP A 63 7.62 -11.43 -7.91
CA ASP A 63 8.13 -12.73 -7.44
C ASP A 63 9.37 -12.51 -6.57
N TYR A 64 9.26 -12.83 -5.27
CA TYR A 64 10.32 -12.69 -4.29
C TYR A 64 11.28 -13.89 -4.21
N SER A 65 11.14 -14.91 -5.07
CA SER A 65 11.94 -16.14 -5.01
C SER A 65 13.46 -15.93 -5.08
N GLY A 66 13.94 -14.87 -5.74
CA GLY A 66 15.35 -14.48 -5.80
C GLY A 66 15.63 -13.10 -5.21
N TYR A 67 14.71 -12.56 -4.40
CA TYR A 67 14.84 -11.19 -3.93
C TYR A 67 16.02 -11.01 -2.99
N LYS A 68 16.90 -10.04 -3.31
CA LYS A 68 18.12 -9.71 -2.56
C LYS A 68 19.11 -10.88 -2.38
N ASP A 69 19.00 -11.92 -3.22
CA ASP A 69 19.84 -13.12 -3.11
C ASP A 69 19.84 -13.75 -1.71
N GLN A 70 18.71 -13.66 -0.99
CA GLN A 70 18.56 -14.15 0.38
C GLN A 70 17.22 -14.87 0.57
N PRO A 71 17.11 -15.80 1.54
CA PRO A 71 15.83 -16.43 1.88
C PRO A 71 14.74 -15.40 2.20
N TRP A 72 13.53 -15.65 1.69
CA TRP A 72 12.36 -14.80 1.92
C TRP A 72 11.36 -15.48 2.87
N ASP A 73 11.06 -14.82 3.99
CA ASP A 73 10.16 -15.35 5.05
C ASP A 73 8.69 -14.91 4.85
N GLY A 74 8.31 -14.52 3.63
CA GLY A 74 6.96 -14.06 3.29
C GLY A 74 6.35 -14.82 2.11
N PRO A 75 5.16 -14.39 1.63
CA PRO A 75 4.58 -14.93 0.41
C PRO A 75 5.52 -14.75 -0.77
N ARG A 76 5.70 -15.79 -1.59
CA ARG A 76 6.53 -15.71 -2.80
C ARG A 76 6.06 -14.61 -3.74
N PHE A 77 4.75 -14.46 -3.89
CA PHE A 77 4.15 -13.49 -4.79
C PHE A 77 3.51 -12.34 -4.04
N CYS A 78 3.60 -11.15 -4.62
CA CYS A 78 2.89 -9.94 -4.17
C CYS A 78 2.29 -9.22 -5.38
N VAL A 79 1.32 -8.36 -5.11
CA VAL A 79 0.74 -7.44 -6.09
C VAL A 79 0.96 -6.02 -5.57
N ALA A 80 1.49 -5.15 -6.43
CA ALA A 80 1.60 -3.73 -6.17
C ALA A 80 0.64 -2.97 -7.09
N SER A 81 -0.12 -2.05 -6.50
CA SER A 81 -0.99 -1.12 -7.22
C SER A 81 -0.46 0.30 -7.03
N HIS A 82 -0.24 1.03 -8.12
CA HIS A 82 -0.01 2.46 -8.07
C HIS A 82 -1.32 3.22 -8.30
N LEU A 83 -1.58 4.19 -7.43
CA LEU A 83 -2.81 4.98 -7.36
C LEU A 83 -2.50 6.49 -7.41
#